data_AF-A0A674AVQ6-F1
#
_entry.id   AF-A0A674AVQ6-F1
#
_cell.length_a   1.000
_cell.length_b   1.000
_cell.length_c   1.000
_cell.angle_alpha   90.00
_cell.angle_beta   90.00
_cell.angle_gamma   90.00
#
_symmetry.space_group_name_H-M   'P 1'
#
loop_
_entity.id
_entity.type
_entity.pdbx_description
1 polymer ?
#
loop_
_entity_poly.entity_id
_entity_poly.type
_entity_poly.pdbx_seq_one_letter_code
_entity_poly.pdbx_strand_id
1 'polypeptide(L)'
;MPIQPGSHPHQCVGGNTVHLATWSACIAPVPPQEPLVHDETRISLAAKPSLTRTTLGQLCAAPWASRSRPAATEPGLEPRISGGTASTAMQYLRPLRHPGDPGMKRFSWGAGGSAYQTEGAWDKDGKGMSIWDVFAHKKGKIFLNDTADHSCEGYYKFKDDITLMKDMKFNHYRFSISWPRIFPNGIKADHINEKGIKYYDDLINMLLDNNITPIVTLYHWDLPQVLQEKYGGWQNVSMVNYFNDFANLCFERFGDRVKYWITFNNPWSSAVEGYETGEHAPGLKLRGTGAYKAAHHIIKAHAKVWHTYDTQWRSKQKGLVGISLLADWGEPVDIINQRDIEAAERYVQFYMGWFATPIFNGDYPQVMKDYIGRKSAQQGLGTSRLPVFSSQEKSYIKGTCDFLGIGHFTTRYITQKNYPSGRGNSYFTDRDLVELVDPRWPDPGSEWLYSVPWGFRRLLNYIKTQYGNPMIYVTENGVSEKVQRCTDLCDDWRMQYFKDYINEMLKALKDGVNVKGYTAWSLLDKFEWDEGFSERFGLFYVDFLNKNKPRYPKASVQYYKRIISSNGFPNQREVQSVSQSQTLCTHLI
;
A
#
# COMPACT_ATOMS: atom_id res chain seq x y z
N MET A 1 -59.55 -47.52 -2.18
CA MET A 1 -60.94 -47.51 -1.68
C MET A 1 -60.97 -46.81 -0.31
N PRO A 2 -62.05 -46.10 0.07
CA PRO A 2 -62.54 -44.91 -0.66
C PRO A 2 -63.08 -43.78 0.29
N ILE A 3 -63.80 -42.79 -0.29
CA ILE A 3 -64.86 -41.93 0.30
C ILE A 3 -64.46 -40.56 0.93
N GLN A 4 -65.02 -39.48 0.33
CA GLN A 4 -65.48 -38.22 0.99
C GLN A 4 -67.03 -38.28 1.13
N PRO A 5 -67.67 -37.60 2.12
CA PRO A 5 -68.17 -36.22 1.96
C PRO A 5 -68.11 -35.40 3.29
N GLY A 6 -68.56 -34.13 3.44
CA GLY A 6 -69.04 -33.12 2.47
C GLY A 6 -70.46 -32.55 2.75
N SER A 7 -70.61 -31.27 3.14
CA SER A 7 -71.91 -30.52 3.11
C SER A 7 -71.82 -29.00 3.44
N HIS A 8 -72.59 -28.17 2.72
CA HIS A 8 -73.02 -26.79 3.05
C HIS A 8 -74.57 -26.75 3.21
N PRO A 9 -75.18 -25.66 3.74
CA PRO A 9 -75.79 -24.57 2.92
C PRO A 9 -75.43 -23.16 3.50
N HIS A 10 -75.99 -21.96 3.19
CA HIS A 10 -77.03 -21.37 2.29
C HIS A 10 -76.38 -20.15 1.56
N GLN A 11 -76.85 -19.50 0.48
CA GLN A 11 -78.13 -18.84 0.06
C GLN A 11 -78.50 -17.57 0.88
N CYS A 12 -79.03 -16.45 0.33
CA CYS A 12 -79.35 -15.94 -1.04
C CYS A 12 -79.77 -14.43 -0.94
N VAL A 13 -79.91 -13.53 -1.95
CA VAL A 13 -79.55 -13.43 -3.40
C VAL A 13 -79.75 -11.96 -3.91
N GLY A 14 -79.12 -11.55 -5.04
CA GLY A 14 -79.52 -10.38 -5.88
C GLY A 14 -78.84 -9.03 -5.55
N GLY A 15 -78.65 -8.06 -6.47
CA GLY A 15 -78.98 -7.89 -7.92
C GLY A 15 -79.30 -6.40 -8.18
N ASN A 16 -78.93 -5.67 -9.25
CA ASN A 16 -78.47 -5.99 -10.62
C ASN A 16 -77.55 -4.88 -11.22
N THR A 17 -77.10 -5.13 -12.46
CA THR A 17 -76.56 -4.24 -13.52
C THR A 17 -77.30 -2.88 -13.73
N VAL A 18 -76.79 -1.84 -14.43
CA VAL A 18 -76.25 -1.74 -15.82
C VAL A 18 -75.31 -0.51 -16.03
N HIS A 19 -74.50 -0.53 -17.12
CA HIS A 19 -73.80 0.55 -17.86
C HIS A 19 -74.43 1.98 -17.88
N LEU A 20 -73.75 3.08 -18.28
CA LEU A 20 -72.42 3.29 -18.92
C LEU A 20 -71.63 4.42 -18.18
N ALA A 21 -70.96 5.47 -18.67
CA ALA A 21 -70.68 6.11 -19.98
C ALA A 21 -69.29 6.81 -20.00
N THR A 22 -68.84 7.33 -21.15
CA THR A 22 -67.52 7.98 -21.37
C THR A 22 -67.57 9.50 -21.55
N TRP A 23 -66.52 10.22 -21.13
CA TRP A 23 -66.03 11.45 -21.78
C TRP A 23 -64.51 11.56 -21.66
N SER A 24 -63.85 12.24 -22.60
CA SER A 24 -62.39 12.36 -22.69
C SER A 24 -61.93 13.82 -22.80
N ALA A 25 -60.85 14.17 -22.11
CA ALA A 25 -60.08 15.39 -22.38
C ALA A 25 -58.64 15.23 -21.88
N CYS A 26 -57.66 15.53 -22.72
CA CYS A 26 -56.24 15.63 -22.33
C CYS A 26 -55.86 17.10 -22.20
N ILE A 27 -55.34 17.52 -21.05
CA ILE A 27 -54.70 18.83 -20.84
C ILE A 27 -53.40 18.59 -20.07
N ALA A 28 -52.34 19.31 -20.45
CA ALA A 28 -50.98 19.08 -19.96
C ALA A 28 -50.70 19.76 -18.60
N PRO A 29 -49.77 19.23 -17.79
CA PRO A 29 -49.27 19.91 -16.60
C PRO A 29 -48.23 20.98 -16.96
N VAL A 30 -48.48 22.21 -16.53
CA VAL A 30 -47.49 23.31 -16.47
C VAL A 30 -46.77 23.22 -15.10
N PRO A 31 -45.44 23.39 -15.02
CA PRO A 31 -44.68 23.02 -13.81
C PRO A 31 -44.70 24.08 -12.69
N PRO A 32 -44.68 23.67 -11.41
CA PRO A 32 -44.18 24.49 -10.31
C PRO A 32 -42.65 24.60 -10.36
N GLN A 33 -42.10 25.68 -9.80
CA GLN A 33 -40.67 26.00 -9.84
C GLN A 33 -39.87 25.35 -8.69
N GLU A 34 -38.54 25.39 -8.84
CA GLU A 34 -37.55 24.99 -7.84
C GLU A 34 -37.63 25.82 -6.54
N PRO A 35 -37.04 25.29 -5.46
CA PRO A 35 -36.13 26.10 -4.65
C PRO A 35 -34.69 25.59 -4.78
N LEU A 36 -33.82 26.41 -5.37
CA LEU A 36 -32.38 26.21 -5.42
C LEU A 36 -31.77 26.23 -4.01
N VAL A 37 -30.97 25.20 -3.68
CA VAL A 37 -29.94 25.28 -2.63
C VAL A 37 -28.67 24.66 -3.18
N HIS A 38 -27.66 25.49 -3.42
CA HIS A 38 -26.29 25.05 -3.67
C HIS A 38 -25.66 24.58 -2.34
N ASP A 39 -24.81 23.55 -2.40
CA ASP A 39 -23.64 23.46 -1.52
C ASP A 39 -22.45 22.95 -2.35
N GLU A 40 -21.26 23.48 -2.07
CA GLU A 40 -20.13 23.44 -3.01
C GLU A 40 -19.15 22.30 -2.72
N THR A 41 -18.63 21.69 -3.79
CA THR A 41 -17.46 20.81 -3.70
C THR A 41 -16.38 21.25 -4.68
N ARG A 42 -15.11 21.09 -4.24
CA ARG A 42 -13.85 21.40 -4.95
C ARG A 42 -13.49 22.89 -5.02
N ILE A 43 -12.74 23.34 -4.00
CA ILE A 43 -11.80 24.45 -4.19
C ILE A 43 -10.53 23.89 -4.84
N SER A 44 -10.41 24.06 -6.15
CA SER A 44 -9.18 23.88 -6.92
C SER A 44 -8.89 25.18 -7.67
N LEU A 45 -7.75 25.83 -7.39
CA LEU A 45 -7.49 27.19 -7.85
C LEU A 45 -7.06 27.27 -9.33
N ALA A 46 -7.53 28.34 -9.98
CA ALA A 46 -7.01 28.91 -11.24
C ALA A 46 -6.94 28.00 -12.49
N ALA A 47 -8.01 28.00 -13.27
CA ALA A 47 -7.95 27.59 -14.68
C ALA A 47 -7.13 28.57 -15.55
N LYS A 48 -6.50 28.05 -16.60
CA LYS A 48 -6.03 28.82 -17.76
C LYS A 48 -6.76 28.38 -19.03
N PRO A 49 -6.97 29.25 -20.02
CA PRO A 49 -7.94 29.02 -21.08
C PRO A 49 -7.48 27.98 -22.12
N SER A 50 -8.46 27.36 -22.76
CA SER A 50 -8.29 26.41 -23.84
C SER A 50 -7.85 27.08 -25.15
N LEU A 51 -7.05 26.35 -25.94
CA LEU A 51 -6.76 26.67 -27.35
C LEU A 51 -7.16 25.47 -28.22
N THR A 52 -7.68 25.78 -29.40
CA THR A 52 -8.26 24.82 -30.35
C THR A 52 -7.22 24.14 -31.24
N ARG A 53 -7.63 23.06 -31.92
CA ARG A 53 -6.79 22.30 -32.86
C ARG A 53 -6.30 23.18 -34.03
N THR A 54 -4.99 23.17 -34.25
CA THR A 54 -4.41 23.33 -35.60
C THR A 54 -3.22 22.36 -35.74
N THR A 55 -3.01 21.84 -36.95
CA THR A 55 -1.94 20.87 -37.26
C THR A 55 -0.62 21.55 -37.57
N LEU A 56 0.45 21.16 -36.86
CA LEU A 56 1.85 21.28 -37.29
C LEU A 56 2.70 20.31 -36.47
N GLY A 57 3.57 19.54 -37.12
CA GLY A 57 4.53 18.66 -36.46
C GLY A 57 5.89 19.37 -36.33
N GLN A 58 6.47 19.40 -35.14
CA GLN A 58 7.82 19.95 -34.92
C GLN A 58 8.55 19.28 -33.75
N LEU A 59 9.87 19.40 -33.77
CA LEU A 59 10.82 18.62 -32.98
C LEU A 59 10.79 18.91 -31.47
N CYS A 60 11.27 17.94 -30.69
CA CYS A 60 11.52 18.08 -29.26
C CYS A 60 12.54 19.21 -28.98
N ALA A 61 12.17 20.16 -28.13
CA ALA A 61 13.07 21.18 -27.59
C ALA A 61 12.89 21.23 -26.06
N ALA A 62 13.98 21.14 -25.31
CA ALA A 62 13.95 21.05 -23.85
C ALA A 62 13.80 22.44 -23.17
N PRO A 63 12.87 22.62 -22.22
CA PRO A 63 12.64 23.91 -21.55
C PRO A 63 13.10 23.93 -20.07
N TRP A 64 14.37 23.61 -19.78
CA TRP A 64 14.97 23.83 -18.46
C TRP A 64 16.03 24.94 -18.51
N ALA A 65 15.67 26.13 -18.02
CA ALA A 65 16.58 27.26 -17.84
C ALA A 65 16.23 28.01 -16.53
N SER A 66 16.93 27.66 -15.45
CA SER A 66 16.73 28.28 -14.14
C SER A 66 17.21 29.74 -14.14
N ARG A 67 16.29 30.68 -13.84
CA ARG A 67 16.62 32.10 -13.67
C ARG A 67 16.87 32.41 -12.20
N SER A 68 18.12 32.25 -11.76
CA SER A 68 18.59 32.86 -10.51
C SER A 68 18.72 34.38 -10.68
N ARG A 69 18.45 35.13 -9.61
CA ARG A 69 18.85 36.53 -9.42
C ARG A 69 19.35 36.74 -7.99
N PRO A 70 20.28 37.68 -7.73
CA PRO A 70 20.84 37.88 -6.41
C PRO A 70 19.85 38.54 -5.44
N ALA A 71 20.01 38.26 -4.14
CA ALA A 71 19.33 38.99 -3.07
C ALA A 71 20.08 40.30 -2.74
N ALA A 72 19.35 41.32 -2.30
CA ALA A 72 19.90 42.53 -1.68
C ALA A 72 19.95 42.38 -0.15
N THR A 73 20.75 43.21 0.51
CA THR A 73 21.12 43.10 1.93
C THR A 73 20.40 44.10 2.85
N GLU A 74 20.62 43.93 4.17
CA GLU A 74 20.33 44.83 5.30
C GLU A 74 19.05 44.48 6.14
N PRO A 75 18.99 44.82 7.46
CA PRO A 75 19.62 43.91 8.44
C PRO A 75 18.84 43.66 9.76
N GLY A 76 19.24 42.60 10.47
CA GLY A 76 19.39 42.61 11.94
C GLY A 76 18.20 42.16 12.81
N LEU A 77 18.31 40.97 13.42
CA LEU A 77 18.26 40.73 14.88
C LEU A 77 18.39 39.22 15.20
N GLU A 78 19.59 38.78 15.58
CA GLU A 78 19.83 37.44 16.14
C GLU A 78 19.82 37.44 17.67
N PRO A 79 19.29 36.37 18.27
CA PRO A 79 19.91 35.72 19.43
C PRO A 79 20.70 34.49 18.96
N ARG A 80 21.99 34.42 19.30
CA ARG A 80 22.91 33.37 18.83
C ARG A 80 22.49 31.96 19.28
N ILE A 81 22.47 31.02 18.34
CA ILE A 81 22.68 29.58 18.62
C ILE A 81 23.90 29.14 17.78
N SER A 82 24.85 28.44 18.39
CA SER A 82 26.14 28.11 17.76
C SER A 82 25.98 27.18 16.57
N GLY A 83 26.46 27.61 15.40
CA GLY A 83 26.30 26.90 14.14
C GLY A 83 27.02 25.55 14.08
N GLY A 84 26.28 24.51 13.70
CA GLY A 84 26.82 23.26 13.16
C GLY A 84 26.83 23.31 11.63
N THR A 85 27.92 22.86 11.00
CA THR A 85 28.07 22.86 9.54
C THR A 85 27.27 21.75 8.85
N ALA A 86 27.21 21.82 7.51
CA ALA A 86 26.31 21.01 6.67
C ALA A 86 26.32 19.49 6.96
N SER A 87 25.14 18.87 6.84
CA SER A 87 24.90 17.44 7.12
C SER A 87 25.75 16.50 6.25
N THR A 88 26.93 16.10 6.74
CA THR A 88 27.77 15.06 6.14
C THR A 88 26.98 13.76 5.94
N ALA A 89 26.90 13.27 4.70
CA ALA A 89 26.25 12.00 4.38
C ALA A 89 26.93 10.83 5.12
N MET A 90 26.15 9.89 5.63
CA MET A 90 26.66 8.87 6.56
C MET A 90 27.45 7.76 5.87
N GLN A 91 28.76 7.71 6.16
CA GLN A 91 29.63 6.60 5.76
C GLN A 91 29.41 5.37 6.65
N TYR A 92 29.35 4.20 5.99
CA TYR A 92 29.34 2.83 6.50
C TYR A 92 28.35 2.44 7.60
N LEU A 93 27.51 1.45 7.27
CA LEU A 93 27.04 0.50 8.29
C LEU A 93 28.17 -0.49 8.61
N ARG A 94 28.64 -0.48 9.86
CA ARG A 94 29.54 -1.53 10.38
C ARG A 94 28.87 -2.91 10.27
N PRO A 95 29.62 -4.02 10.12
CA PRO A 95 29.05 -5.37 10.12
C PRO A 95 28.48 -5.77 11.49
N LEU A 96 27.27 -5.30 11.78
CA LEU A 96 26.51 -5.70 12.96
C LEU A 96 26.03 -7.15 12.76
N ARG A 97 26.63 -8.10 13.49
CA ARG A 97 25.98 -9.41 13.71
C ARG A 97 24.70 -9.17 14.50
N HIS A 98 23.64 -9.89 14.15
CA HIS A 98 22.35 -9.79 14.81
C HIS A 98 22.03 -11.11 15.53
N PRO A 99 22.02 -11.14 16.87
CA PRO A 99 21.51 -12.29 17.62
C PRO A 99 20.06 -12.56 17.22
N GLY A 100 19.73 -13.82 16.94
CA GLY A 100 18.38 -14.24 16.54
C GLY A 100 18.04 -14.10 15.05
N ASP A 101 18.90 -13.49 14.22
CA ASP A 101 18.65 -13.44 12.77
C ASP A 101 19.10 -14.75 12.08
N PRO A 102 18.22 -15.45 11.34
CA PRO A 102 18.53 -16.76 10.76
C PRO A 102 19.43 -16.72 9.51
N GLY A 103 19.69 -15.56 8.90
CA GLY A 103 20.43 -15.49 7.63
C GLY A 103 21.13 -14.16 7.31
N MET A 104 20.52 -13.02 7.63
CA MET A 104 21.01 -11.68 7.28
C MET A 104 22.06 -11.19 8.28
N LYS A 105 23.29 -11.74 8.12
CA LYS A 105 24.47 -11.49 8.97
C LYS A 105 25.06 -10.06 8.86
N ARG A 106 24.44 -9.19 8.06
CA ARG A 106 24.74 -7.78 7.81
C ARG A 106 23.43 -7.08 7.41
N PHE A 107 23.45 -5.74 7.37
CA PHE A 107 22.34 -4.98 6.79
C PHE A 107 22.06 -5.43 5.35
N SER A 108 20.79 -5.62 5.01
CA SER A 108 20.35 -6.30 3.79
C SER A 108 19.67 -5.36 2.80
N TRP A 109 20.22 -5.23 1.60
CA TRP A 109 19.66 -4.38 0.53
C TRP A 109 18.96 -5.21 -0.55
N GLY A 110 17.89 -4.68 -1.12
CA GLY A 110 17.10 -5.37 -2.13
C GLY A 110 16.02 -4.48 -2.74
N ALA A 111 15.14 -5.08 -3.54
CA ALA A 111 13.96 -4.40 -4.08
C ALA A 111 12.70 -5.26 -3.95
N GLY A 112 11.55 -4.61 -4.15
CA GLY A 112 10.23 -5.21 -4.03
C GLY A 112 9.48 -5.35 -5.36
N GLY A 113 8.56 -6.30 -5.36
CA GLY A 113 7.43 -6.42 -6.29
C GLY A 113 6.25 -7.12 -5.61
N SER A 114 5.13 -7.27 -6.33
CA SER A 114 3.97 -8.05 -5.86
C SER A 114 3.33 -8.81 -7.02
N ALA A 115 2.68 -9.92 -6.70
CA ALA A 115 2.22 -10.91 -7.67
C ALA A 115 1.30 -10.31 -8.74
N TYR A 116 0.20 -9.68 -8.33
CA TYR A 116 -0.74 -9.06 -9.27
C TYR A 116 -0.07 -7.96 -10.10
N GLN A 117 0.84 -7.19 -9.51
CA GLN A 117 1.45 -6.04 -10.18
C GLN A 117 2.52 -6.40 -11.19
N THR A 118 3.22 -7.53 -11.06
CA THR A 118 4.36 -7.92 -11.92
C THR A 118 4.22 -9.25 -12.68
N GLU A 119 3.42 -10.22 -12.22
CA GLU A 119 3.41 -11.58 -12.81
C GLU A 119 2.72 -11.65 -14.18
N GLY A 120 1.53 -11.05 -14.28
CA GLY A 120 0.59 -11.32 -15.37
C GLY A 120 0.13 -12.78 -15.38
N ALA A 121 -0.14 -13.33 -16.57
CA ALA A 121 -0.57 -14.71 -16.76
C ALA A 121 -1.78 -15.06 -15.87
N TRP A 122 -2.76 -14.15 -15.88
CA TRP A 122 -3.81 -14.04 -14.85
C TRP A 122 -4.84 -15.19 -14.83
N ASP A 123 -5.05 -15.83 -15.97
CA ASP A 123 -5.96 -16.95 -16.23
C ASP A 123 -5.20 -18.26 -16.51
N LYS A 124 -3.87 -18.23 -16.44
CA LYS A 124 -3.00 -19.30 -16.96
C LYS A 124 -2.69 -20.34 -15.91
N ASP A 125 -2.48 -21.56 -16.40
CA ASP A 125 -2.07 -22.73 -15.62
C ASP A 125 -2.90 -22.97 -14.34
N GLY A 126 -4.21 -22.73 -14.45
CA GLY A 126 -5.18 -22.98 -13.39
C GLY A 126 -5.33 -21.86 -12.35
N LYS A 127 -4.68 -20.69 -12.50
CA LYS A 127 -4.94 -19.54 -11.61
C LYS A 127 -6.42 -19.14 -11.64
N GLY A 128 -7.01 -18.91 -10.47
CA GLY A 128 -8.35 -18.36 -10.32
C GLY A 128 -8.40 -16.83 -10.42
N MET A 129 -9.61 -16.28 -10.49
CA MET A 129 -9.79 -14.82 -10.46
C MET A 129 -9.49 -14.26 -9.06
N SER A 130 -8.76 -13.15 -9.00
CA SER A 130 -8.64 -12.28 -7.84
C SER A 130 -9.71 -11.18 -7.85
N ILE A 131 -9.88 -10.49 -6.73
CA ILE A 131 -10.68 -9.26 -6.65
C ILE A 131 -10.15 -8.16 -7.57
N TRP A 132 -8.84 -8.15 -7.86
CA TRP A 132 -8.23 -7.16 -8.74
C TRP A 132 -8.45 -7.46 -10.22
N ASP A 133 -8.45 -8.74 -10.63
CA ASP A 133 -8.86 -9.14 -12.00
C ASP A 133 -10.27 -8.59 -12.29
N VAL A 134 -11.24 -8.90 -11.41
CA VAL A 134 -12.64 -8.44 -11.54
C VAL A 134 -12.82 -6.93 -11.31
N PHE A 135 -11.85 -6.24 -10.68
CA PHE A 135 -11.88 -4.78 -10.53
C PHE A 135 -11.33 -4.08 -11.78
N ALA A 136 -10.20 -4.54 -12.32
CA ALA A 136 -9.54 -3.95 -13.48
C ALA A 136 -10.34 -4.14 -14.78
N HIS A 137 -11.00 -5.29 -14.97
CA HIS A 137 -11.87 -5.52 -16.14
C HIS A 137 -13.15 -4.66 -16.15
N LYS A 138 -13.42 -3.85 -15.12
CA LYS A 138 -14.55 -2.89 -15.09
C LYS A 138 -14.12 -1.55 -15.66
N LYS A 139 -14.81 -1.12 -16.73
CA LYS A 139 -14.56 0.19 -17.36
C LYS A 139 -14.70 1.33 -16.35
N GLY A 140 -13.77 2.28 -16.41
CA GLY A 140 -13.71 3.44 -15.52
C GLY A 140 -13.24 3.15 -14.09
N LYS A 141 -12.63 1.98 -13.84
CA LYS A 141 -12.00 1.66 -12.53
C LYS A 141 -10.49 1.85 -12.46
N ILE A 142 -9.80 1.77 -13.58
CA ILE A 142 -8.36 1.97 -13.70
C ILE A 142 -8.11 3.11 -14.69
N PHE A 143 -7.04 3.87 -14.50
CA PHE A 143 -6.52 4.81 -15.50
C PHE A 143 -6.41 4.14 -16.88
N LEU A 144 -6.89 4.84 -17.92
CA LEU A 144 -7.05 4.33 -19.31
C LEU A 144 -7.84 3.02 -19.50
N ASN A 145 -8.39 2.42 -18.43
CA ASN A 145 -8.87 1.03 -18.38
C ASN A 145 -7.74 -0.01 -18.57
N ASP A 146 -6.52 0.31 -18.12
CA ASP A 146 -5.41 -0.65 -18.08
C ASP A 146 -5.75 -1.89 -17.24
N THR A 147 -5.11 -3.03 -17.55
CA THR A 147 -5.27 -4.27 -16.79
C THR A 147 -3.94 -4.96 -16.55
N ALA A 148 -3.85 -5.76 -15.48
CA ALA A 148 -2.65 -6.51 -15.16
C ALA A 148 -2.53 -7.87 -15.87
N ASP A 149 -3.44 -8.21 -16.81
CA ASP A 149 -3.53 -9.51 -17.50
C ASP A 149 -2.16 -10.04 -17.97
N HIS A 150 -1.38 -9.13 -18.57
CA HIS A 150 0.02 -9.35 -18.96
C HIS A 150 1.00 -8.72 -17.98
N SER A 151 0.67 -7.57 -17.36
CA SER A 151 1.54 -6.90 -16.38
C SER A 151 2.99 -6.76 -16.93
N CYS A 152 4.02 -7.21 -16.21
CA CYS A 152 5.42 -7.27 -16.63
C CYS A 152 5.82 -8.67 -17.17
N GLU A 153 4.87 -9.59 -17.30
CA GLU A 153 5.05 -11.00 -17.66
C GLU A 153 6.04 -11.77 -16.76
N GLY A 154 6.18 -11.36 -15.49
CA GLY A 154 7.06 -11.99 -14.51
C GLY A 154 6.82 -13.48 -14.28
N TYR A 155 5.60 -13.99 -14.56
CA TYR A 155 5.33 -15.43 -14.54
C TYR A 155 6.22 -16.21 -15.54
N TYR A 156 6.53 -15.62 -16.68
CA TYR A 156 7.42 -16.18 -17.70
C TYR A 156 8.86 -15.65 -17.59
N LYS A 157 9.04 -14.41 -17.10
CA LYS A 157 10.28 -13.64 -17.18
C LYS A 157 11.07 -13.50 -15.87
N PHE A 158 10.69 -14.18 -14.79
CA PHE A 158 11.42 -14.13 -13.53
C PHE A 158 12.93 -14.45 -13.63
N LYS A 159 13.35 -15.21 -14.65
CA LYS A 159 14.77 -15.51 -14.95
C LYS A 159 15.53 -14.28 -15.46
N ASP A 160 14.89 -13.49 -16.32
CA ASP A 160 15.39 -12.19 -16.79
C ASP A 160 15.52 -11.27 -15.56
N ASP A 161 14.48 -11.22 -14.73
CA ASP A 161 14.41 -10.32 -13.57
C ASP A 161 15.46 -10.69 -12.49
N ILE A 162 15.71 -11.97 -12.22
CA ILE A 162 16.79 -12.41 -11.31
C ILE A 162 18.17 -12.05 -11.85
N THR A 163 18.36 -12.01 -13.17
CA THR A 163 19.62 -11.56 -13.76
C THR A 163 19.87 -10.08 -13.42
N LEU A 164 18.82 -9.24 -13.46
CA LEU A 164 18.89 -7.84 -13.02
C LEU A 164 19.18 -7.72 -11.52
N MET A 165 18.54 -8.52 -10.67
CA MET A 165 18.80 -8.55 -9.22
C MET A 165 20.25 -8.93 -8.89
N LYS A 166 20.80 -9.91 -9.63
CA LYS A 166 22.19 -10.38 -9.51
C LYS A 166 23.19 -9.29 -9.92
N ASP A 167 22.94 -8.62 -11.04
CA ASP A 167 23.75 -7.48 -11.49
C ASP A 167 23.68 -6.31 -10.52
N MET A 168 22.56 -6.11 -9.84
CA MET A 168 22.40 -5.14 -8.75
C MET A 168 23.07 -5.55 -7.44
N LYS A 169 23.54 -6.81 -7.32
CA LYS A 169 24.10 -7.42 -6.10
C LYS A 169 23.15 -7.43 -4.90
N PHE A 170 21.85 -7.59 -5.14
CA PHE A 170 20.85 -7.64 -4.07
C PHE A 170 21.15 -8.77 -3.07
N ASN A 171 20.94 -8.49 -1.79
CA ASN A 171 21.04 -9.47 -0.70
C ASN A 171 19.69 -10.19 -0.48
N HIS A 172 18.59 -9.53 -0.83
CA HIS A 172 17.25 -10.09 -0.78
C HIS A 172 16.38 -9.59 -1.95
N TYR A 173 15.30 -10.32 -2.23
CA TYR A 173 14.20 -9.87 -3.06
C TYR A 173 12.89 -10.09 -2.32
N ARG A 174 12.04 -9.06 -2.28
CA ARG A 174 10.72 -9.14 -1.67
C ARG A 174 9.67 -9.30 -2.76
N PHE A 175 8.88 -10.36 -2.69
CA PHE A 175 7.75 -10.61 -3.58
C PHE A 175 6.53 -11.07 -2.77
N SER A 176 5.39 -11.31 -3.44
CA SER A 176 4.24 -11.98 -2.84
C SER A 176 3.89 -13.25 -3.59
N ILE A 177 3.26 -14.20 -2.89
CA ILE A 177 2.63 -15.37 -3.50
C ILE A 177 1.19 -15.01 -3.81
N SER A 178 0.71 -15.24 -5.04
CA SER A 178 -0.69 -15.02 -5.38
C SER A 178 -1.57 -16.12 -4.80
N TRP A 179 -2.45 -15.76 -3.87
CA TRP A 179 -3.40 -16.69 -3.27
C TRP A 179 -4.26 -17.40 -4.32
N PRO A 180 -4.91 -16.72 -5.30
CA PRO A 180 -5.67 -17.40 -6.35
C PRO A 180 -4.80 -18.17 -7.37
N ARG A 181 -3.47 -17.98 -7.40
CA ARG A 181 -2.58 -18.86 -8.18
C ARG A 181 -2.34 -20.19 -7.47
N ILE A 182 -2.38 -20.24 -6.13
CA ILE A 182 -2.23 -21.46 -5.31
C ILE A 182 -3.57 -22.17 -5.06
N PHE A 183 -4.58 -21.43 -4.60
CA PHE A 183 -5.95 -21.90 -4.39
C PHE A 183 -6.90 -21.10 -5.28
N PRO A 184 -7.32 -21.61 -6.46
CA PRO A 184 -8.13 -20.84 -7.40
C PRO A 184 -9.48 -20.35 -6.84
N ASN A 185 -10.12 -21.14 -5.97
CA ASN A 185 -11.32 -20.74 -5.22
C ASN A 185 -11.02 -20.11 -3.84
N GLY A 186 -9.74 -20.05 -3.45
CA GLY A 186 -9.27 -19.62 -2.12
C GLY A 186 -9.34 -20.68 -1.02
N ILE A 187 -9.93 -21.86 -1.27
CA ILE A 187 -10.20 -22.91 -0.28
C ILE A 187 -9.28 -24.12 -0.50
N LYS A 188 -8.50 -24.53 0.52
CA LYS A 188 -7.54 -25.66 0.44
C LYS A 188 -8.20 -27.00 0.07
N ALA A 189 -9.45 -27.20 0.48
CA ALA A 189 -10.21 -28.44 0.26
C ALA A 189 -10.78 -28.58 -1.17
N ASP A 190 -10.93 -27.47 -1.92
CA ASP A 190 -11.48 -27.49 -3.28
C ASP A 190 -10.43 -27.98 -4.28
N HIS A 191 -9.31 -27.27 -4.37
CA HIS A 191 -8.22 -27.56 -5.31
C HIS A 191 -6.92 -26.84 -4.92
N ILE A 192 -5.81 -27.57 -5.00
CA ILE A 192 -4.45 -27.04 -4.88
C ILE A 192 -3.82 -27.03 -6.26
N ASN A 193 -3.43 -25.86 -6.75
CA ASN A 193 -2.77 -25.72 -8.03
C ASN A 193 -1.25 -25.97 -7.90
N GLU A 194 -0.82 -27.21 -8.11
CA GLU A 194 0.59 -27.59 -8.06
C GLU A 194 1.44 -26.94 -9.18
N LYS A 195 0.85 -26.43 -10.28
CA LYS A 195 1.58 -25.58 -11.25
C LYS A 195 1.88 -24.19 -10.68
N GLY A 196 0.93 -23.63 -9.92
CA GLY A 196 1.14 -22.40 -9.16
C GLY A 196 2.25 -22.57 -8.12
N ILE A 197 2.23 -23.70 -7.39
CA ILE A 197 3.30 -24.06 -6.43
C ILE A 197 4.65 -24.17 -7.13
N LYS A 198 4.72 -24.90 -8.27
CA LYS A 198 5.97 -25.04 -9.03
C LYS A 198 6.57 -23.71 -9.47
N TYR A 199 5.75 -22.74 -9.89
CA TYR A 199 6.26 -21.41 -10.28
C TYR A 199 7.00 -20.72 -9.13
N TYR A 200 6.41 -20.69 -7.92
CA TYR A 200 7.08 -20.10 -6.76
C TYR A 200 8.27 -20.94 -6.28
N ASP A 201 8.22 -22.27 -6.44
CA ASP A 201 9.36 -23.15 -6.14
C ASP A 201 10.56 -22.85 -7.04
N ASP A 202 10.36 -22.78 -8.36
CA ASP A 202 11.38 -22.44 -9.36
C ASP A 202 11.96 -21.03 -9.12
N LEU A 203 11.11 -20.06 -8.74
CA LEU A 203 11.51 -18.71 -8.36
C LEU A 203 12.38 -18.71 -7.08
N ILE A 204 11.94 -19.40 -6.02
CA ILE A 204 12.64 -19.47 -4.73
C ILE A 204 14.00 -20.17 -4.89
N ASN A 205 14.06 -21.27 -5.64
CA ASN A 205 15.31 -21.96 -5.94
C ASN A 205 16.27 -21.03 -6.70
N MET A 206 15.83 -20.42 -7.80
CA MET A 206 16.70 -19.58 -8.62
C MET A 206 17.16 -18.29 -7.91
N LEU A 207 16.39 -17.75 -6.96
CA LEU A 207 16.85 -16.68 -6.07
C LEU A 207 18.02 -17.16 -5.20
N LEU A 208 17.85 -18.32 -4.54
CA LEU A 208 18.85 -18.88 -3.62
C LEU A 208 20.13 -19.34 -4.36
N ASP A 209 20.00 -19.92 -5.55
CA ASP A 209 21.14 -20.27 -6.43
C ASP A 209 21.99 -19.05 -6.79
N ASN A 210 21.38 -17.86 -6.82
CA ASN A 210 22.05 -16.58 -7.05
C ASN A 210 22.39 -15.82 -5.75
N ASN A 211 22.27 -16.47 -4.59
CA ASN A 211 22.53 -15.95 -3.24
C ASN A 211 21.62 -14.77 -2.82
N ILE A 212 20.43 -14.66 -3.43
CA ILE A 212 19.42 -13.65 -3.11
C ILE A 212 18.42 -14.27 -2.13
N THR A 213 18.25 -13.67 -0.96
CA THR A 213 17.34 -14.17 0.09
C THR A 213 15.88 -13.85 -0.27
N PRO A 214 14.96 -14.82 -0.30
CA PRO A 214 13.53 -14.55 -0.50
C PRO A 214 12.90 -13.98 0.78
N ILE A 215 12.26 -12.81 0.66
CA ILE A 215 11.29 -12.30 1.64
C ILE A 215 9.90 -12.44 1.02
N VAL A 216 9.05 -13.29 1.60
CA VAL A 216 7.77 -13.66 1.00
C VAL A 216 6.60 -13.00 1.71
N THR A 217 5.81 -12.24 0.95
CA THR A 217 4.53 -11.69 1.39
C THR A 217 3.41 -12.67 1.05
N LEU A 218 2.61 -13.07 2.04
CA LEU A 218 1.50 -14.01 1.84
C LEU A 218 0.28 -13.32 1.23
N TYR A 219 -0.10 -12.13 1.70
CA TYR A 219 -1.20 -11.35 1.14
C TYR A 219 -0.72 -9.98 0.65
N HIS A 220 -0.81 -9.75 -0.67
CA HIS A 220 -0.62 -8.43 -1.28
C HIS A 220 -1.84 -8.07 -2.13
N TRP A 221 -2.99 -7.99 -1.43
CA TRP A 221 -4.28 -7.45 -1.90
C TRP A 221 -5.05 -8.29 -2.94
N ASP A 222 -4.49 -9.37 -3.46
CA ASP A 222 -5.07 -10.20 -4.53
C ASP A 222 -5.98 -11.33 -4.02
N LEU A 223 -6.89 -11.03 -3.09
CA LEU A 223 -7.88 -11.99 -2.55
C LEU A 223 -8.59 -12.77 -3.67
N PRO A 224 -8.74 -14.12 -3.59
CA PRO A 224 -9.55 -14.88 -4.54
C PRO A 224 -11.00 -14.37 -4.61
N GLN A 225 -11.49 -14.09 -5.82
CA GLN A 225 -12.82 -13.50 -6.06
C GLN A 225 -13.94 -14.34 -5.45
N VAL A 226 -13.81 -15.67 -5.49
CA VAL A 226 -14.78 -16.62 -4.90
C VAL A 226 -14.97 -16.38 -3.40
N LEU A 227 -13.91 -15.98 -2.68
CA LEU A 227 -14.01 -15.61 -1.25
C LEU A 227 -14.69 -14.25 -1.04
N GLN A 228 -14.51 -13.32 -1.97
CA GLN A 228 -15.18 -12.03 -1.96
C GLN A 228 -16.69 -12.15 -2.24
N GLU A 229 -17.07 -12.96 -3.22
CA GLU A 229 -18.46 -13.10 -3.66
C GLU A 229 -19.28 -13.99 -2.72
N LYS A 230 -18.82 -15.21 -2.42
CA LYS A 230 -19.61 -16.17 -1.62
C LYS A 230 -19.65 -15.85 -0.14
N TYR A 231 -18.63 -15.17 0.39
CA TYR A 231 -18.48 -14.93 1.82
C TYR A 231 -18.32 -13.47 2.21
N GLY A 232 -18.18 -12.53 1.26
CA GLY A 232 -18.01 -11.10 1.54
C GLY A 232 -16.57 -10.64 1.81
N GLY A 233 -15.58 -11.50 1.59
CA GLY A 233 -14.17 -11.17 1.80
C GLY A 233 -13.88 -10.77 3.25
N TRP A 234 -13.03 -9.76 3.46
CA TRP A 234 -12.61 -9.33 4.80
C TRP A 234 -13.75 -8.77 5.67
N GLN A 235 -14.97 -8.59 5.14
CA GLN A 235 -16.16 -8.35 5.96
C GLN A 235 -16.61 -9.56 6.78
N ASN A 236 -16.00 -10.74 6.59
CA ASN A 236 -16.39 -12.00 7.21
C ASN A 236 -15.24 -12.66 8.01
N VAL A 237 -15.54 -13.07 9.23
CA VAL A 237 -14.58 -13.70 10.15
C VAL A 237 -14.00 -15.01 9.62
N SER A 238 -14.69 -15.73 8.73
CA SER A 238 -14.19 -16.97 8.14
C SER A 238 -12.91 -16.80 7.32
N MET A 239 -12.59 -15.58 6.86
CA MET A 239 -11.30 -15.30 6.20
C MET A 239 -10.09 -15.57 7.10
N VAL A 240 -10.26 -15.48 8.43
CA VAL A 240 -9.24 -15.86 9.43
C VAL A 240 -8.84 -17.34 9.27
N ASN A 241 -9.76 -18.20 8.83
CA ASN A 241 -9.47 -19.61 8.57
C ASN A 241 -8.90 -19.81 7.17
N TYR A 242 -9.59 -19.34 6.12
CA TYR A 242 -9.14 -19.54 4.74
C TYR A 242 -7.74 -18.98 4.47
N PHE A 243 -7.41 -17.79 5.00
CA PHE A 243 -6.07 -17.23 4.88
C PHE A 243 -5.03 -18.04 5.66
N ASN A 244 -5.41 -18.60 6.81
CA ASN A 244 -4.53 -19.45 7.59
C ASN A 244 -4.24 -20.79 6.88
N ASP A 245 -5.22 -21.39 6.21
CA ASP A 245 -5.03 -22.64 5.48
C ASP A 245 -4.11 -22.46 4.26
N PHE A 246 -4.18 -21.29 3.63
CA PHE A 246 -3.27 -20.86 2.56
C PHE A 246 -1.85 -20.59 3.10
N ALA A 247 -1.71 -19.77 4.13
CA ALA A 247 -0.43 -19.49 4.78
C ALA A 247 0.24 -20.78 5.28
N ASN A 248 -0.52 -21.70 5.88
CA ASN A 248 -0.04 -22.99 6.35
C ASN A 248 0.51 -23.84 5.21
N LEU A 249 -0.14 -23.84 4.03
CA LEU A 249 0.40 -24.53 2.85
C LEU A 249 1.66 -23.85 2.30
N CYS A 250 1.75 -22.51 2.33
CA CYS A 250 2.98 -21.81 1.95
C CYS A 250 4.15 -22.15 2.88
N PHE A 251 3.90 -22.28 4.19
CA PHE A 251 4.90 -22.79 5.14
C PHE A 251 5.27 -24.26 4.83
N GLU A 252 4.27 -25.11 4.57
CA GLU A 252 4.41 -26.53 4.22
C GLU A 252 5.26 -26.76 2.96
N ARG A 253 5.07 -25.94 1.91
CA ARG A 253 5.74 -26.09 0.60
C ARG A 253 7.09 -25.36 0.49
N PHE A 254 7.26 -24.22 1.15
CA PHE A 254 8.41 -23.32 0.88
C PHE A 254 9.22 -22.91 2.12
N GLY A 255 8.73 -23.15 3.34
CA GLY A 255 9.38 -22.69 4.58
C GLY A 255 10.63 -23.47 4.98
N ASP A 256 10.93 -24.58 4.29
CA ASP A 256 12.22 -25.25 4.31
C ASP A 256 13.34 -24.31 3.83
N ARG A 257 13.05 -23.47 2.82
CA ARG A 257 13.96 -22.49 2.20
C ARG A 257 13.69 -21.04 2.64
N VAL A 258 12.43 -20.61 2.67
CA VAL A 258 12.02 -19.23 3.02
C VAL A 258 12.09 -19.00 4.52
N LYS A 259 12.77 -17.93 4.94
CA LYS A 259 13.00 -17.58 6.36
C LYS A 259 12.42 -16.24 6.82
N TYR A 260 11.85 -15.45 5.91
CA TYR A 260 11.25 -14.15 6.22
C TYR A 260 9.87 -14.07 5.59
N TRP A 261 8.84 -14.13 6.44
CA TRP A 261 7.44 -14.17 6.04
C TRP A 261 6.74 -12.89 6.48
N ILE A 262 6.06 -12.23 5.54
CA ILE A 262 5.19 -11.08 5.79
C ILE A 262 3.75 -11.55 5.60
N THR A 263 2.91 -11.49 6.63
CA THR A 263 1.52 -11.97 6.50
C THR A 263 0.69 -11.09 5.56
N PHE A 264 0.74 -9.77 5.77
CA PHE A 264 0.01 -8.78 4.99
C PHE A 264 0.97 -7.67 4.56
N ASN A 265 0.88 -7.21 3.31
CA ASN A 265 1.33 -5.86 2.97
C ASN A 265 0.21 -4.84 3.15
N ASN A 266 0.56 -3.71 3.75
CA ASN A 266 -0.28 -2.52 3.90
C ASN A 266 -1.78 -2.86 4.07
N PRO A 267 -2.14 -3.43 5.23
CA PRO A 267 -3.52 -3.84 5.50
C PRO A 267 -4.47 -2.63 5.62
N TRP A 268 -3.94 -1.41 5.78
CA TRP A 268 -4.71 -0.18 5.77
C TRP A 268 -5.37 0.04 4.41
N SER A 269 -4.62 -0.03 3.31
CA SER A 269 -5.15 0.09 1.93
C SER A 269 -6.21 -0.95 1.63
N SER A 270 -5.95 -2.21 1.98
CA SER A 270 -6.94 -3.30 1.85
C SER A 270 -8.21 -3.08 2.67
N ALA A 271 -8.18 -2.30 3.75
CA ALA A 271 -9.35 -2.00 4.59
C ALA A 271 -10.07 -0.73 4.13
N VAL A 272 -9.35 0.37 3.91
CA VAL A 272 -9.91 1.69 3.59
C VAL A 272 -10.18 1.82 2.10
N GLU A 273 -9.18 1.71 1.24
CA GLU A 273 -9.37 1.91 -0.20
C GLU A 273 -10.27 0.81 -0.80
N GLY A 274 -10.20 -0.41 -0.24
CA GLY A 274 -11.02 -1.56 -0.66
C GLY A 274 -12.48 -1.57 -0.15
N TYR A 275 -12.76 -1.11 1.08
CA TYR A 275 -14.09 -1.22 1.71
C TYR A 275 -14.70 0.08 2.26
N GLU A 276 -13.95 1.17 2.41
CA GLU A 276 -14.46 2.48 2.85
C GLU A 276 -14.75 3.40 1.66
N THR A 277 -13.74 3.60 0.79
CA THR A 277 -13.82 4.54 -0.33
C THR A 277 -14.19 3.86 -1.64
N GLY A 278 -13.78 2.60 -1.84
CA GLY A 278 -13.99 1.81 -3.05
C GLY A 278 -13.18 2.29 -4.26
N GLU A 279 -12.02 2.90 -3.99
CA GLU A 279 -10.97 3.25 -4.96
C GLU A 279 -10.15 2.02 -5.38
N HIS A 280 -9.84 1.12 -4.43
CA HIS A 280 -9.18 -0.17 -4.71
C HIS A 280 -10.18 -1.34 -4.73
N ALA A 281 -9.74 -2.49 -5.23
CA ALA A 281 -10.51 -3.73 -5.14
C ALA A 281 -10.78 -4.11 -3.66
N PRO A 282 -11.99 -4.63 -3.30
CA PRO A 282 -13.10 -5.03 -4.17
C PRO A 282 -14.00 -3.88 -4.69
N GLY A 283 -13.74 -2.63 -4.29
CA GLY A 283 -14.47 -1.45 -4.76
C GLY A 283 -15.70 -1.08 -3.93
N LEU A 284 -15.76 -1.51 -2.66
CA LEU A 284 -16.93 -1.34 -1.80
C LEU A 284 -16.86 -0.01 -1.02
N LYS A 285 -18.02 0.63 -0.81
CA LYS A 285 -18.12 1.97 -0.21
C LYS A 285 -18.90 1.96 1.13
N LEU A 286 -18.50 1.07 2.04
CA LEU A 286 -19.20 0.77 3.30
C LEU A 286 -18.81 1.77 4.41
N ARG A 287 -19.00 3.06 4.13
CA ARG A 287 -18.41 4.18 4.89
C ARG A 287 -18.67 4.11 6.40
N GLY A 288 -17.61 4.37 7.17
CA GLY A 288 -17.60 4.41 8.63
C GLY A 288 -17.72 3.05 9.31
N THR A 289 -17.75 1.93 8.57
CA THR A 289 -17.92 0.58 9.17
C THR A 289 -17.09 -0.50 8.47
N GLY A 290 -16.99 -0.47 7.14
CA GLY A 290 -16.33 -1.49 6.33
C GLY A 290 -14.87 -1.68 6.68
N ALA A 291 -14.09 -0.59 6.73
CA ALA A 291 -12.68 -0.66 7.05
C ALA A 291 -12.43 -1.14 8.49
N TYR A 292 -13.26 -0.73 9.45
CA TYR A 292 -13.18 -1.20 10.84
C TYR A 292 -13.43 -2.71 10.97
N LYS A 293 -14.42 -3.25 10.23
CA LYS A 293 -14.68 -4.69 10.20
C LYS A 293 -13.59 -5.47 9.45
N ALA A 294 -13.09 -4.95 8.33
CA ALA A 294 -12.02 -5.55 7.55
C ALA A 294 -10.71 -5.65 8.35
N ALA A 295 -10.24 -4.54 8.93
CA ALA A 295 -9.03 -4.50 9.74
C ALA A 295 -9.11 -5.45 10.95
N HIS A 296 -10.27 -5.52 11.61
CA HIS A 296 -10.49 -6.44 12.73
C HIS A 296 -10.27 -7.92 12.35
N HIS A 297 -10.78 -8.35 11.20
CA HIS A 297 -10.54 -9.71 10.71
C HIS A 297 -9.10 -9.91 10.20
N ILE A 298 -8.49 -8.91 9.55
CA ILE A 298 -7.10 -8.97 9.09
C ILE A 298 -6.12 -9.13 10.26
N ILE A 299 -6.32 -8.38 11.36
CA ILE A 299 -5.49 -8.51 12.58
C ILE A 299 -5.62 -9.91 13.20
N LYS A 300 -6.85 -10.44 13.28
CA LYS A 300 -7.11 -11.81 13.77
C LYS A 300 -6.51 -12.89 12.85
N ALA A 301 -6.51 -12.66 11.54
CA ALA A 301 -5.89 -13.54 10.56
C ALA A 301 -4.36 -13.52 10.66
N HIS A 302 -3.74 -12.35 10.83
CA HIS A 302 -2.30 -12.20 11.09
C HIS A 302 -1.87 -12.97 12.34
N ALA A 303 -2.56 -12.75 13.47
CA ALA A 303 -2.27 -13.44 14.72
C ALA A 303 -2.37 -14.96 14.57
N LYS A 304 -3.45 -15.47 13.95
CA LYS A 304 -3.62 -16.91 13.73
C LYS A 304 -2.52 -17.52 12.85
N VAL A 305 -2.07 -16.80 11.82
CA VAL A 305 -0.97 -17.24 10.94
C VAL A 305 0.36 -17.29 11.69
N TRP A 306 0.66 -16.29 12.53
CA TRP A 306 1.85 -16.32 13.40
C TRP A 306 1.81 -17.52 14.36
N HIS A 307 0.69 -17.76 15.05
CA HIS A 307 0.54 -18.90 15.96
C HIS A 307 0.64 -20.26 15.24
N THR A 308 0.11 -20.36 14.01
CA THR A 308 0.27 -21.55 13.16
C THR A 308 1.73 -21.79 12.79
N TYR A 309 2.49 -20.73 12.46
CA TYR A 309 3.92 -20.84 12.20
C TYR A 309 4.70 -21.25 13.45
N ASP A 310 4.47 -20.57 14.57
CA ASP A 310 5.15 -20.79 15.84
C ASP A 310 5.01 -22.24 16.33
N THR A 311 3.77 -22.74 16.37
CA THR A 311 3.45 -24.06 16.91
C THR A 311 3.78 -25.23 15.98
N GLN A 312 3.67 -25.07 14.65
CA GLN A 312 3.81 -26.20 13.70
C GLN A 312 5.15 -26.22 12.94
N TRP A 313 5.75 -25.06 12.70
CA TRP A 313 6.83 -24.88 11.72
C TRP A 313 8.12 -24.31 12.29
N ARG A 314 8.06 -23.34 13.20
CA ARG A 314 9.24 -22.57 13.66
C ARG A 314 10.36 -23.44 14.20
N SER A 315 10.04 -24.49 14.97
CA SER A 315 11.02 -25.44 15.53
C SER A 315 11.86 -26.14 14.46
N LYS A 316 11.26 -26.45 13.30
CA LYS A 316 11.91 -27.10 12.14
C LYS A 316 12.57 -26.06 11.24
N GLN A 317 11.82 -25.02 10.87
CA GLN A 317 12.15 -24.11 9.78
C GLN A 317 12.99 -22.89 10.21
N LYS A 318 12.88 -22.46 11.47
CA LYS A 318 13.68 -21.40 12.11
C LYS A 318 13.64 -20.03 11.39
N GLY A 319 12.56 -19.76 10.66
CA GLY A 319 12.27 -18.45 10.07
C GLY A 319 11.53 -17.52 11.04
N LEU A 320 11.25 -16.31 10.53
CA LEU A 320 10.55 -15.22 11.20
C LEU A 320 9.26 -14.86 10.44
N VAL A 321 8.22 -14.48 11.19
CA VAL A 321 6.92 -14.01 10.70
C VAL A 321 6.63 -12.61 11.23
N GLY A 322 6.32 -11.70 10.32
CA GLY A 322 6.01 -10.31 10.59
C GLY A 322 4.85 -9.79 9.74
N ILE A 323 4.64 -8.48 9.79
CA ILE A 323 3.64 -7.76 8.99
C ILE A 323 4.27 -6.50 8.38
N SER A 324 3.86 -6.09 7.18
CA SER A 324 4.34 -4.88 6.53
C SER A 324 3.26 -3.81 6.61
N LEU A 325 3.52 -2.74 7.35
CA LEU A 325 2.62 -1.61 7.52
C LEU A 325 3.18 -0.41 6.75
N LEU A 326 2.40 0.16 5.84
CA LEU A 326 2.72 1.47 5.28
C LEU A 326 2.39 2.53 6.33
N ALA A 327 3.27 3.52 6.48
CA ALA A 327 3.25 4.48 7.55
C ALA A 327 3.85 5.82 7.07
N ASP A 328 3.01 6.82 6.88
CA ASP A 328 3.45 8.20 6.70
C ASP A 328 3.66 8.89 8.06
N TRP A 329 4.59 9.84 8.10
CA TRP A 329 4.78 10.68 9.29
C TRP A 329 3.73 11.82 9.34
N GLY A 330 3.15 12.02 10.53
CA GLY A 330 2.34 13.20 10.82
C GLY A 330 3.17 14.22 11.61
N GLU A 331 3.40 15.40 11.04
CA GLU A 331 4.04 16.54 11.70
C GLU A 331 2.97 17.55 12.11
N PRO A 332 2.93 18.08 13.35
CA PRO A 332 1.97 19.14 13.69
C PRO A 332 2.27 20.43 12.91
N VAL A 333 1.22 21.15 12.48
CA VAL A 333 1.35 22.47 11.82
C VAL A 333 2.01 23.49 12.75
N ASP A 334 1.60 23.50 14.02
CA ASP A 334 2.20 24.29 15.09
C ASP A 334 2.71 23.37 16.20
N ILE A 335 4.02 23.37 16.41
CA ILE A 335 4.74 22.56 17.42
C ILE A 335 4.56 23.05 18.87
N ILE A 336 3.85 24.17 19.08
CA ILE A 336 3.49 24.74 20.38
C ILE A 336 1.99 24.53 20.65
N ASN A 337 1.16 24.44 19.60
CA ASN A 337 -0.26 24.09 19.73
C ASN A 337 -0.47 22.61 20.09
N GLN A 338 -0.70 22.35 21.37
CA GLN A 338 -1.01 21.03 21.91
C GLN A 338 -2.09 20.26 21.11
N ARG A 339 -3.08 20.94 20.51
CA ARG A 339 -4.13 20.27 19.71
C ARG A 339 -3.61 19.72 18.39
N ASP A 340 -2.64 20.39 17.77
CA ASP A 340 -2.03 19.91 16.52
C ASP A 340 -1.03 18.79 16.80
N ILE A 341 -0.30 18.85 17.93
CA ILE A 341 0.52 17.74 18.43
C ILE A 341 -0.35 16.48 18.66
N GLU A 342 -1.48 16.62 19.34
CA GLU A 342 -2.45 15.53 19.55
C GLU A 342 -3.12 15.05 18.24
N ALA A 343 -3.28 15.92 17.25
CA ALA A 343 -3.76 15.55 15.92
C ALA A 343 -2.69 14.77 15.12
N ALA A 344 -1.42 15.15 15.22
CA ALA A 344 -0.29 14.47 14.58
C ALA A 344 -0.04 13.06 15.16
N GLU A 345 -0.05 12.92 16.49
CA GLU A 345 -0.03 11.61 17.16
C GLU A 345 -1.22 10.74 16.68
N ARG A 346 -2.42 11.33 16.67
CA ARG A 346 -3.65 10.63 16.27
C ARG A 346 -3.65 10.24 14.78
N TYR A 347 -3.00 11.01 13.90
CA TYR A 347 -2.80 10.65 12.50
C TYR A 347 -2.02 9.34 12.38
N VAL A 348 -0.85 9.24 13.03
CA VAL A 348 -0.02 8.03 13.01
C VAL A 348 -0.72 6.84 13.69
N GLN A 349 -1.47 7.10 14.78
CA GLN A 349 -2.24 6.07 15.49
C GLN A 349 -3.45 5.54 14.70
N PHE A 350 -4.17 6.35 13.93
CA PHE A 350 -5.25 5.88 13.05
C PHE A 350 -4.75 5.15 11.79
N TYR A 351 -3.48 5.37 11.41
CA TYR A 351 -2.88 4.80 10.21
C TYR A 351 -2.06 3.53 10.54
N MET A 352 -0.81 3.68 10.97
CA MET A 352 0.06 2.56 11.35
C MET A 352 -0.34 1.95 12.71
N GLY A 353 -0.61 2.79 13.71
CA GLY A 353 -0.90 2.33 15.09
C GLY A 353 -2.16 1.47 15.19
N TRP A 354 -3.10 1.63 14.26
CA TRP A 354 -4.33 0.85 14.18
C TRP A 354 -4.06 -0.66 14.03
N PHE A 355 -2.98 -1.02 13.33
CA PHE A 355 -2.54 -2.40 13.16
C PHE A 355 -1.40 -2.76 14.12
N ALA A 356 -0.44 -1.86 14.35
CA ALA A 356 0.70 -2.11 15.23
C ALA A 356 0.30 -2.24 16.72
N THR A 357 -0.53 -1.35 17.26
CA THR A 357 -0.87 -1.34 18.69
C THR A 357 -1.62 -2.60 19.14
N PRO A 358 -2.57 -3.19 18.38
CA PRO A 358 -3.09 -4.52 18.68
C PRO A 358 -2.01 -5.60 18.78
N ILE A 359 -1.06 -5.60 17.84
CA ILE A 359 0.00 -6.62 17.75
C ILE A 359 1.01 -6.50 18.90
N PHE A 360 1.45 -5.29 19.26
CA PHE A 360 2.43 -5.10 20.34
C PHE A 360 1.81 -5.04 21.73
N ASN A 361 0.66 -4.36 21.87
CA ASN A 361 0.07 -4.04 23.17
C ASN A 361 -1.21 -4.86 23.50
N GLY A 362 -1.85 -5.46 22.50
CA GLY A 362 -3.00 -6.36 22.64
C GLY A 362 -4.37 -5.72 22.38
N ASP A 363 -4.48 -4.42 22.09
CA ASP A 363 -5.76 -3.75 21.84
C ASP A 363 -5.60 -2.59 20.84
N TYR A 364 -6.71 -2.06 20.32
CA TYR A 364 -6.68 -0.86 19.50
C TYR A 364 -6.10 0.37 20.25
N PRO A 365 -5.49 1.33 19.55
CA PRO A 365 -5.07 2.60 20.15
C PRO A 365 -6.22 3.25 20.92
N GLN A 366 -5.95 3.75 22.13
CA GLN A 366 -7.00 4.33 22.98
C GLN A 366 -7.69 5.51 22.29
N VAL A 367 -6.90 6.37 21.65
CA VAL A 367 -7.40 7.51 20.85
C VAL A 367 -8.38 7.09 19.73
N MET A 368 -8.23 5.91 19.13
CA MET A 368 -9.18 5.40 18.13
C MET A 368 -10.51 4.98 18.79
N LYS A 369 -10.43 4.22 19.88
CA LYS A 369 -11.62 3.79 20.65
C LYS A 369 -12.43 5.00 21.13
N ASP A 370 -11.75 6.01 21.66
CA ASP A 370 -12.38 7.22 22.20
C ASP A 370 -13.03 8.07 21.11
N TYR A 371 -12.32 8.33 20.01
CA TYR A 371 -12.85 9.16 18.92
C TYR A 371 -13.99 8.47 18.17
N ILE A 372 -13.83 7.20 17.77
CA ILE A 372 -14.87 6.47 17.04
C ILE A 372 -16.07 6.17 17.96
N GLY A 373 -15.84 5.87 19.23
CA GLY A 373 -16.89 5.71 20.24
C GLY A 373 -17.70 6.98 20.44
N ARG A 374 -17.03 8.13 20.66
CA ARG A 374 -17.65 9.46 20.74
C ARG A 374 -18.48 9.78 19.49
N LYS A 375 -17.92 9.55 18.30
CA LYS A 375 -18.60 9.77 17.02
C LYS A 375 -19.85 8.90 16.90
N SER A 376 -19.76 7.62 17.25
CA SER A 376 -20.88 6.67 17.21
C SER A 376 -22.02 7.11 18.14
N ALA A 377 -21.70 7.54 19.37
CA ALA A 377 -22.69 8.11 20.29
C ALA A 377 -23.30 9.43 19.75
N GLN A 378 -22.48 10.31 19.17
CA GLN A 378 -22.93 11.55 18.49
C GLN A 378 -23.74 11.30 17.19
N GLN A 379 -23.80 10.04 16.72
CA GLN A 379 -24.58 9.56 15.59
C GLN A 379 -25.83 8.75 16.04
N GLY A 380 -26.11 8.69 17.35
CA GLY A 380 -27.24 7.96 17.93
C GLY A 380 -27.06 6.43 17.93
N LEU A 381 -25.85 5.92 17.68
CA LEU A 381 -25.58 4.49 17.63
C LEU A 381 -25.37 3.94 19.05
N GLY A 382 -26.12 2.91 19.42
CA GLY A 382 -26.02 2.25 20.74
C GLY A 382 -24.71 1.48 20.99
N THR A 383 -23.85 1.36 19.99
CA THR A 383 -22.52 0.73 20.07
C THR A 383 -21.51 1.48 19.19
N SER A 384 -20.22 1.30 19.47
CA SER A 384 -19.14 1.86 18.64
C SER A 384 -19.07 1.17 17.28
N ARG A 385 -18.81 1.94 16.22
CA ARG A 385 -18.51 1.43 14.87
C ARG A 385 -17.15 0.74 14.76
N LEU A 386 -16.25 0.93 15.74
CA LEU A 386 -15.02 0.16 15.88
C LEU A 386 -15.33 -1.14 16.65
N PRO A 387 -15.08 -2.34 16.08
CA PRO A 387 -15.21 -3.61 16.80
C PRO A 387 -14.32 -3.68 18.05
N VAL A 388 -14.68 -4.54 18.99
CA VAL A 388 -13.96 -4.73 20.25
C VAL A 388 -13.39 -6.15 20.31
N PHE A 389 -12.10 -6.29 20.62
CA PHE A 389 -11.51 -7.58 20.96
C PHE A 389 -11.95 -8.02 22.36
N SER A 390 -12.37 -9.27 22.50
CA SER A 390 -12.52 -9.93 23.81
C SER A 390 -11.17 -10.07 24.53
N SER A 391 -11.16 -10.22 25.86
CA SER A 391 -9.91 -10.37 26.63
C SER A 391 -9.04 -11.54 26.15
N GLN A 392 -9.66 -12.61 25.65
CA GLN A 392 -9.00 -13.76 25.05
C GLN A 392 -8.31 -13.38 23.73
N GLU A 393 -8.99 -12.64 22.85
CA GLU A 393 -8.42 -12.15 21.59
C GLU A 393 -7.29 -11.14 21.83
N LYS A 394 -7.42 -10.26 22.83
CA LYS A 394 -6.36 -9.31 23.21
C LYS A 394 -5.06 -10.03 23.59
N SER A 395 -5.18 -11.07 24.42
CA SER A 395 -4.05 -11.92 24.81
C SER A 395 -3.52 -12.79 23.66
N TYR A 396 -4.37 -13.16 22.69
CA TYR A 396 -3.97 -13.99 21.54
C TYR A 396 -3.25 -13.18 20.44
N ILE A 397 -3.63 -11.92 20.23
CA ILE A 397 -3.02 -11.02 19.23
C ILE A 397 -1.72 -10.40 19.75
N LYS A 398 -1.60 -10.19 21.07
CA LYS A 398 -0.40 -9.58 21.66
C LYS A 398 0.84 -10.45 21.46
N GLY A 399 1.88 -9.87 20.88
CA GLY A 399 3.20 -10.48 20.67
C GLY A 399 3.37 -11.25 19.36
N THR A 400 2.38 -11.26 18.46
CA THR A 400 2.39 -12.11 17.25
C THR A 400 3.26 -11.56 16.10
N CYS A 401 4.44 -11.02 16.39
CA CYS A 401 5.27 -10.36 15.39
C CYS A 401 6.76 -10.43 15.74
N ASP A 402 7.54 -11.14 14.90
CA ASP A 402 8.98 -11.31 15.09
C ASP A 402 9.79 -10.13 14.54
N PHE A 403 9.27 -9.48 13.50
CA PHE A 403 9.83 -8.26 12.90
C PHE A 403 8.71 -7.39 12.31
N LEU A 404 8.86 -6.07 12.43
CA LEU A 404 7.94 -5.10 11.83
C LEU A 404 8.48 -4.67 10.46
N GLY A 405 7.73 -4.95 9.41
CA GLY A 405 7.91 -4.36 8.10
C GLY A 405 7.35 -2.95 8.08
N ILE A 406 8.13 -1.97 7.62
CA ILE A 406 7.71 -0.59 7.45
C ILE A 406 7.82 -0.19 5.99
N GLY A 407 6.68 0.19 5.41
CA GLY A 407 6.63 1.04 4.24
C GLY A 407 6.56 2.51 4.66
N HIS A 408 7.30 3.41 4.02
CA HIS A 408 7.16 4.85 4.24
C HIS A 408 7.43 5.56 2.92
N PHE A 409 6.58 6.51 2.54
CA PHE A 409 6.72 7.23 1.28
C PHE A 409 6.73 8.74 1.48
N THR A 410 5.85 9.29 2.32
CA THR A 410 5.68 10.75 2.46
C THR A 410 5.46 11.21 3.91
N THR A 411 5.09 12.46 4.08
CA THR A 411 4.77 13.10 5.36
C THR A 411 3.61 14.06 5.13
N ARG A 412 2.85 14.36 6.18
CA ARG A 412 1.81 15.38 6.17
C ARG A 412 1.99 16.34 7.33
N TYR A 413 1.69 17.61 7.09
CA TYR A 413 1.39 18.55 8.14
C TYR A 413 -0.03 18.29 8.64
N ILE A 414 -0.24 18.23 9.94
CA ILE A 414 -1.49 17.84 10.58
C ILE A 414 -1.99 18.95 11.49
N THR A 415 -3.28 19.25 11.42
CA THR A 415 -3.95 20.17 12.35
C THR A 415 -5.33 19.66 12.78
N GLN A 416 -5.75 20.02 13.99
CA GLN A 416 -7.03 19.64 14.56
C GLN A 416 -8.22 20.24 13.77
N LYS A 417 -9.18 19.41 13.37
CA LYS A 417 -10.44 19.89 12.76
C LYS A 417 -11.62 19.00 13.12
N ASN A 418 -12.59 19.57 13.82
CA ASN A 418 -13.79 18.84 14.22
C ASN A 418 -14.76 18.72 13.02
N TYR A 419 -15.15 17.49 12.68
CA TYR A 419 -16.18 17.18 11.68
C TYR A 419 -17.51 16.88 12.40
N PRO A 420 -18.59 17.65 12.16
CA PRO A 420 -19.90 17.38 12.75
C PRO A 420 -20.42 15.98 12.39
N SER A 421 -21.15 15.32 13.29
CA SER A 421 -21.70 13.97 13.06
C SER A 421 -22.66 13.91 11.87
N GLY A 422 -23.36 15.01 11.56
CA GLY A 422 -24.21 15.14 10.37
C GLY A 422 -23.48 15.15 9.02
N ARG A 423 -22.13 15.23 8.99
CA ARG A 423 -21.35 15.24 7.73
C ARG A 423 -21.13 13.84 7.12
N GLY A 424 -21.84 12.84 7.62
CA GLY A 424 -21.73 11.43 7.22
C GLY A 424 -20.65 10.66 8.00
N ASN A 425 -20.90 9.37 8.22
CA ASN A 425 -19.99 8.49 8.93
C ASN A 425 -18.84 8.08 8.00
N SER A 426 -17.59 8.31 8.39
CA SER A 426 -16.42 7.79 7.67
C SER A 426 -15.16 7.70 8.53
N TYR A 427 -14.21 6.83 8.13
CA TYR A 427 -12.86 6.75 8.70
C TYR A 427 -12.17 8.12 8.75
N PHE A 428 -12.32 8.93 7.69
CA PHE A 428 -11.69 10.24 7.59
C PHE A 428 -12.32 11.26 8.55
N THR A 429 -13.65 11.28 8.69
CA THR A 429 -14.36 12.16 9.63
C THR A 429 -14.16 11.77 11.09
N ASP A 430 -13.86 10.50 11.39
CA ASP A 430 -13.65 10.04 12.76
C ASP A 430 -12.27 10.46 13.32
N ARG A 431 -11.31 10.78 12.45
CA ARG A 431 -9.96 11.26 12.80
C ARG A 431 -9.93 12.71 13.30
N ASP A 432 -10.97 13.51 13.04
CA ASP A 432 -11.07 14.94 13.44
C ASP A 432 -9.78 15.75 13.18
N LEU A 433 -9.21 15.64 11.97
CA LEU A 433 -7.97 16.33 11.57
C LEU A 433 -8.01 16.74 10.09
N VAL A 434 -7.10 17.64 9.69
CA VAL A 434 -6.76 17.91 8.29
C VAL A 434 -5.34 17.48 8.02
N GLU A 435 -5.12 16.97 6.81
CA GLU A 435 -3.81 16.69 6.23
C GLU A 435 -3.46 17.81 5.26
N LEU A 436 -2.27 18.39 5.42
CA LEU A 436 -1.73 19.48 4.63
C LEU A 436 -0.35 19.11 4.08
N VAL A 437 0.06 19.80 3.03
CA VAL A 437 1.39 19.69 2.41
C VAL A 437 2.00 21.07 2.28
N ASP A 438 3.33 21.15 2.39
CA ASP A 438 4.04 22.38 2.06
C ASP A 438 4.17 22.48 0.53
N PRO A 439 3.71 23.56 -0.13
CA PRO A 439 3.85 23.72 -1.58
C PRO A 439 5.32 23.87 -2.05
N ARG A 440 6.29 23.86 -1.12
CA ARG A 440 7.74 23.84 -1.39
C ARG A 440 8.35 22.44 -1.29
N TRP A 441 7.61 21.42 -0.85
CA TRP A 441 8.10 20.04 -0.86
C TRP A 441 8.20 19.51 -2.30
N PRO A 442 9.24 18.72 -2.66
CA PRO A 442 9.35 18.18 -4.00
C PRO A 442 8.20 17.22 -4.32
N ASP A 443 7.43 17.60 -5.35
CA ASP A 443 6.31 16.86 -5.94
C ASP A 443 6.83 16.06 -7.16
N PRO A 444 6.73 14.72 -7.17
CA PRO A 444 7.11 13.85 -8.27
C PRO A 444 5.95 13.54 -9.25
N GLY A 445 4.76 14.09 -9.01
CA GLY A 445 3.58 14.00 -9.90
C GLY A 445 2.45 13.09 -9.41
N SER A 446 2.63 12.33 -8.33
CA SER A 446 1.55 11.56 -7.69
C SER A 446 0.89 12.39 -6.60
N GLU A 447 -0.43 12.61 -6.68
CA GLU A 447 -1.18 13.52 -5.78
C GLU A 447 -1.03 13.17 -4.27
N TRP A 448 -0.66 11.92 -3.97
CA TRP A 448 -0.46 11.43 -2.61
C TRP A 448 1.00 11.45 -2.13
N LEU A 449 2.01 11.65 -2.97
CA LEU A 449 3.42 11.44 -2.60
C LEU A 449 4.26 12.72 -2.70
N TYR A 450 4.77 13.21 -1.56
CA TYR A 450 5.74 14.30 -1.48
C TYR A 450 7.06 13.83 -0.86
N SER A 451 8.20 14.30 -1.37
CA SER A 451 9.53 13.93 -0.86
C SER A 451 9.85 14.65 0.45
N VAL A 452 9.69 13.96 1.58
CA VAL A 452 9.88 14.51 2.94
C VAL A 452 10.73 13.54 3.79
N PRO A 453 12.04 13.40 3.47
CA PRO A 453 12.90 12.34 4.02
C PRO A 453 13.04 12.37 5.54
N TRP A 454 13.01 13.55 6.17
CA TRP A 454 13.19 13.68 7.62
C TRP A 454 12.02 13.08 8.42
N GLY A 455 10.82 12.96 7.84
CA GLY A 455 9.69 12.28 8.45
C GLY A 455 9.97 10.80 8.69
N PHE A 456 10.74 10.17 7.80
CA PHE A 456 11.10 8.75 7.91
C PHE A 456 11.97 8.47 9.14
N ARG A 457 12.95 9.32 9.43
CA ARG A 457 13.75 9.24 10.67
C ARG A 457 12.89 9.44 11.92
N ARG A 458 11.91 10.36 11.87
CA ARG A 458 10.98 10.59 12.99
C ARG A 458 10.09 9.38 13.24
N LEU A 459 9.46 8.82 12.20
CA LEU A 459 8.68 7.59 12.31
C LEU A 459 9.51 6.42 12.87
N LEU A 460 10.73 6.22 12.38
CA LEU A 460 11.61 5.15 12.86
C LEU A 460 11.95 5.30 14.37
N ASN A 461 12.20 6.52 14.84
CA ASN A 461 12.42 6.80 16.26
C ASN A 461 11.13 6.72 17.11
N TYR A 462 10.00 7.07 16.53
CA TYR A 462 8.67 6.93 17.13
C TYR A 462 8.34 5.45 17.36
N ILE A 463 8.48 4.60 16.33
CA ILE A 463 8.31 3.14 16.43
C ILE A 463 9.22 2.54 17.51
N LYS A 464 10.49 2.97 17.54
CA LYS A 464 11.45 2.57 18.57
C LYS A 464 10.94 2.88 19.98
N THR A 465 10.36 4.06 20.19
CA THR A 465 9.89 4.52 21.49
C THR A 465 8.57 3.84 21.90
N GLN A 466 7.61 3.76 20.98
CA GLN A 466 6.26 3.27 21.25
C GLN A 466 6.18 1.74 21.40
N TYR A 467 7.04 0.98 20.69
CA TYR A 467 6.95 -0.49 20.61
C TYR A 467 8.21 -1.22 21.11
N GLY A 468 9.09 -0.54 21.85
CA GLY A 468 10.23 -1.19 22.53
C GLY A 468 11.41 -1.56 21.63
N ASN A 469 11.70 -0.74 20.60
CA ASN A 469 12.76 -0.97 19.61
C ASN A 469 12.69 -2.34 18.87
N PRO A 470 11.53 -2.67 18.26
CA PRO A 470 11.34 -3.95 17.58
C PRO A 470 12.32 -4.12 16.42
N MET A 471 12.54 -5.35 15.96
CA MET A 471 13.31 -5.60 14.74
C MET A 471 12.56 -4.99 13.55
N ILE A 472 13.17 -4.04 12.82
CA ILE A 472 12.53 -3.36 11.68
C ILE A 472 13.18 -3.79 10.36
N TYR A 473 12.36 -4.12 9.38
CA TYR A 473 12.75 -4.18 7.97
C TYR A 473 12.02 -3.08 7.20
N VAL A 474 12.74 -2.25 6.43
CA VAL A 474 12.09 -1.31 5.52
C VAL A 474 11.66 -2.09 4.29
N THR A 475 10.36 -2.33 4.18
CA THR A 475 9.75 -3.26 3.19
C THR A 475 9.32 -2.57 1.91
N GLU A 476 9.05 -1.26 1.94
CA GLU A 476 8.66 -0.43 0.80
C GLU A 476 9.12 1.04 1.00
N ASN A 477 10.07 1.51 0.19
CA ASN A 477 10.37 2.94 0.05
C ASN A 477 10.90 3.24 -1.36
N GLY A 478 10.44 4.33 -1.96
CA GLY A 478 10.79 4.72 -3.33
C GLY A 478 9.88 5.84 -3.82
N VAL A 479 9.95 6.18 -5.10
CA VAL A 479 9.18 7.31 -5.65
C VAL A 479 8.75 7.08 -7.10
N SER A 480 7.50 7.44 -7.35
CA SER A 480 6.80 7.46 -8.63
C SER A 480 7.34 8.50 -9.59
N GLU A 481 6.98 8.33 -10.85
CA GLU A 481 7.09 9.30 -11.92
C GLU A 481 5.83 9.16 -12.75
N LYS A 482 5.05 10.23 -12.89
CA LYS A 482 3.85 10.20 -13.72
C LYS A 482 4.27 10.26 -15.19
N VAL A 483 3.82 9.29 -16.00
CA VAL A 483 4.29 9.10 -17.37
C VAL A 483 4.07 10.37 -18.21
N GLN A 484 5.19 10.98 -18.61
CA GLN A 484 5.21 12.06 -19.59
C GLN A 484 5.16 11.49 -21.02
N ARG A 485 4.97 12.35 -22.03
CA ARG A 485 4.90 11.92 -23.44
C ARG A 485 6.21 11.33 -23.99
N CYS A 486 7.33 11.59 -23.34
CA CYS A 486 8.64 11.00 -23.64
C CYS A 486 9.11 10.23 -22.41
N THR A 487 9.73 9.07 -22.60
CA THR A 487 10.31 8.30 -21.49
C THR A 487 11.74 8.77 -21.26
N ASP A 488 11.99 9.44 -20.15
CA ASP A 488 13.36 9.73 -19.72
C ASP A 488 13.88 8.63 -18.78
N LEU A 489 15.11 8.18 -19.01
CA LEU A 489 15.81 7.26 -18.11
C LEU A 489 16.73 8.00 -17.13
N CYS A 490 16.85 9.33 -17.26
CA CYS A 490 17.75 10.19 -16.49
C CYS A 490 17.10 10.68 -15.18
N ASP A 491 16.76 9.73 -14.31
CA ASP A 491 15.99 9.96 -13.09
C ASP A 491 16.80 10.47 -11.89
N ASP A 492 17.57 11.56 -12.09
CA ASP A 492 18.39 12.22 -11.07
C ASP A 492 17.59 12.62 -9.81
N TRP A 493 16.31 12.96 -9.99
CA TRP A 493 15.39 13.28 -8.90
C TRP A 493 15.00 12.03 -8.08
N ARG A 494 14.89 10.84 -8.71
CA ARG A 494 14.69 9.54 -8.04
C ARG A 494 15.98 9.12 -7.31
N MET A 495 17.15 9.40 -7.89
CA MET A 495 18.45 9.26 -7.20
C MET A 495 18.55 10.16 -5.95
N GLN A 496 18.10 11.42 -6.04
CA GLN A 496 18.10 12.35 -4.91
C GLN A 496 17.08 11.93 -3.82
N TYR A 497 15.91 11.40 -4.18
CA TYR A 497 14.97 10.80 -3.23
C TYR A 497 15.62 9.64 -2.47
N PHE A 498 16.18 8.64 -3.18
CA PHE A 498 16.85 7.50 -2.56
C PHE A 498 18.00 7.93 -1.65
N LYS A 499 18.81 8.91 -2.09
CA LYS A 499 19.90 9.49 -1.30
C LYS A 499 19.41 10.05 0.03
N ASP A 500 18.35 10.85 0.04
CA ASP A 500 17.94 11.52 1.27
C ASP A 500 17.19 10.58 2.23
N TYR A 501 16.31 9.71 1.73
CA TYR A 501 15.60 8.73 2.57
C TYR A 501 16.55 7.69 3.16
N ILE A 502 17.54 7.20 2.40
CA ILE A 502 18.57 6.30 2.93
C ILE A 502 19.45 7.03 3.97
N ASN A 503 19.77 8.31 3.78
CA ASN A 503 20.53 9.09 4.76
C ASN A 503 19.76 9.31 6.07
N GLU A 504 18.44 9.52 6.01
CA GLU A 504 17.59 9.63 7.21
C GLU A 504 17.37 8.27 7.91
N MET A 505 17.32 7.16 7.16
CA MET A 505 17.38 5.80 7.74
C MET A 505 18.74 5.52 8.42
N LEU A 506 19.87 5.89 7.80
CA LEU A 506 21.20 5.75 8.41
C LEU A 506 21.36 6.62 9.66
N LYS A 507 20.69 7.79 9.71
CA LYS A 507 20.57 8.60 10.92
C LYS A 507 19.75 7.89 12.01
N ALA A 508 18.59 7.32 11.68
CA ALA A 508 17.79 6.50 12.62
C ALA A 508 18.59 5.30 13.19
N LEU A 509 19.44 4.67 12.37
CA LEU A 509 20.35 3.62 12.82
C LEU A 509 21.41 4.12 13.82
N LYS A 510 21.90 5.36 13.69
CA LYS A 510 22.75 5.98 14.73
C LYS A 510 21.98 6.44 15.96
N ASP A 511 20.70 6.78 15.82
CA ASP A 511 19.80 6.99 16.96
C ASP A 511 19.49 5.68 17.72
N GLY A 512 19.96 4.53 17.21
CA GLY A 512 19.80 3.22 17.82
C GLY A 512 18.49 2.51 17.46
N VAL A 513 17.82 2.90 16.37
CA VAL A 513 16.66 2.17 15.83
C VAL A 513 17.14 0.86 15.20
N ASN A 514 16.46 -0.25 15.53
CA ASN A 514 16.87 -1.62 15.24
C ASN A 514 16.56 -2.10 13.80
N VAL A 515 16.89 -1.29 12.78
CA VAL A 515 16.64 -1.59 11.35
C VAL A 515 17.63 -2.65 10.82
N LYS A 516 17.17 -3.53 9.93
CA LYS A 516 17.89 -4.70 9.39
C LYS A 516 18.13 -4.70 7.89
N GLY A 517 17.22 -4.09 7.13
CA GLY A 517 17.31 -4.08 5.69
C GLY A 517 16.42 -3.02 5.06
N TYR A 518 16.67 -2.78 3.77
CA TYR A 518 15.99 -1.77 2.97
C TYR A 518 15.61 -2.34 1.60
N THR A 519 14.32 -2.22 1.30
CA THR A 519 13.69 -2.72 0.08
C THR A 519 13.24 -1.53 -0.77
N ALA A 520 13.91 -1.30 -1.90
CA ALA A 520 13.48 -0.29 -2.87
C ALA A 520 12.14 -0.68 -3.50
N TRP A 521 11.15 0.22 -3.44
CA TRP A 521 9.90 0.09 -4.20
C TRP A 521 10.03 0.88 -5.51
N SER A 522 10.25 0.25 -6.66
CA SER A 522 10.21 -1.19 -6.98
C SER A 522 11.37 -1.64 -7.87
N LEU A 523 11.52 -2.97 -8.05
CA LEU A 523 12.49 -3.50 -9.01
C LEU A 523 12.15 -3.04 -10.44
N LEU A 524 10.95 -3.38 -10.90
CA LEU A 524 10.43 -3.03 -12.22
C LEU A 524 9.40 -1.91 -12.12
N ASP A 525 9.21 -1.15 -13.20
CA ASP A 525 7.92 -0.52 -13.44
C ASP A 525 6.85 -1.61 -13.59
N LYS A 526 5.66 -1.32 -13.06
CA LYS A 526 4.60 -2.30 -12.82
C LYS A 526 3.21 -1.71 -13.04
N PHE A 527 2.18 -2.54 -12.89
CA PHE A 527 0.79 -2.07 -12.78
C PHE A 527 0.57 -1.47 -11.38
N GLU A 528 0.46 -0.15 -11.26
CA GLU A 528 0.19 0.54 -9.99
C GLU A 528 -1.31 0.75 -9.79
N TRP A 529 -1.99 -0.36 -9.48
CA TRP A 529 -3.35 -0.38 -8.94
C TRP A 529 -4.36 0.42 -9.80
N ASP A 530 -5.08 1.38 -9.23
CA ASP A 530 -6.05 2.22 -9.94
C ASP A 530 -5.41 3.24 -10.90
N GLU A 531 -4.13 3.58 -10.74
CA GLU A 531 -3.34 4.36 -11.71
C GLU A 531 -2.79 3.51 -12.87
N GLY A 532 -3.02 2.19 -12.89
CA GLY A 532 -2.70 1.33 -14.04
C GLY A 532 -1.22 1.37 -14.43
N PHE A 533 -0.90 1.81 -15.64
CA PHE A 533 0.47 2.04 -16.08
C PHE A 533 0.89 3.53 -16.10
N SER A 534 0.15 4.42 -15.43
CA SER A 534 0.45 5.88 -15.39
C SER A 534 1.62 6.24 -14.46
N GLU A 535 1.91 5.46 -13.42
CA GLU A 535 2.94 5.79 -12.41
C GLU A 535 4.10 4.79 -12.37
N ARG A 536 5.33 5.33 -12.45
CA ARG A 536 6.57 4.57 -12.63
C ARG A 536 7.46 4.62 -11.37
N PHE A 537 7.49 3.55 -10.59
CA PHE A 537 8.31 3.39 -9.38
C PHE A 537 9.59 2.56 -9.59
N GLY A 538 9.73 1.91 -10.73
CA GLY A 538 10.79 0.94 -10.99
C GLY A 538 12.16 1.57 -11.11
N LEU A 539 13.16 0.88 -10.55
CA LEU A 539 14.57 1.06 -10.90
C LEU A 539 14.79 0.72 -12.40
N PHE A 540 14.12 -0.31 -12.90
CA PHE A 540 14.10 -0.65 -14.32
C PHE A 540 12.79 -0.20 -14.96
N TYR A 541 12.90 0.60 -16.02
CA TYR A 541 11.80 0.90 -16.93
C TYR A 541 11.35 -0.39 -17.65
N VAL A 542 10.05 -0.53 -17.84
CA VAL A 542 9.44 -1.62 -18.63
C VAL A 542 8.66 -0.98 -19.77
N ASP A 543 8.98 -1.34 -21.00
CA ASP A 543 8.18 -0.96 -22.16
C ASP A 543 6.94 -1.87 -22.22
N PHE A 544 5.79 -1.33 -21.81
CA PHE A 544 4.52 -2.07 -21.81
C PHE A 544 3.83 -2.13 -23.19
N LEU A 545 4.26 -1.30 -24.16
CA LEU A 545 3.73 -1.29 -25.52
C LEU A 545 4.40 -2.36 -26.39
N ASN A 546 5.68 -2.62 -26.13
CA ASN A 546 6.42 -3.72 -26.74
C ASN A 546 5.98 -5.06 -26.16
N LYS A 547 5.53 -5.97 -27.03
CA LYS A 547 5.06 -7.31 -26.68
C LYS A 547 6.05 -8.12 -25.83
N ASN A 548 7.36 -7.91 -25.99
CA ASN A 548 8.40 -8.65 -25.27
C ASN A 548 8.73 -8.06 -23.88
N LYS A 549 8.10 -6.94 -23.51
CA LYS A 549 8.26 -6.20 -22.25
C LYS A 549 9.71 -6.09 -21.76
N PRO A 550 10.63 -5.55 -22.60
CA PRO A 550 12.04 -5.40 -22.23
C PRO A 550 12.20 -4.51 -20.99
N ARG A 551 13.20 -4.84 -20.17
CA ARG A 551 13.60 -4.09 -18.98
C ARG A 551 14.80 -3.22 -19.33
N TYR A 552 14.72 -1.91 -19.10
CA TYR A 552 15.80 -0.96 -19.33
C TYR A 552 16.22 -0.29 -18.01
N PRO A 553 17.51 -0.21 -17.67
CA PRO A 553 17.96 0.43 -16.44
C PRO A 553 17.79 1.96 -16.51
N LYS A 554 17.15 2.56 -15.49
CA LYS A 554 17.19 4.02 -15.26
C LYS A 554 18.52 4.41 -14.59
N ALA A 555 18.88 5.69 -14.55
CA ALA A 555 20.13 6.16 -13.93
C ALA A 555 20.25 5.73 -12.45
N SER A 556 19.11 5.70 -11.73
CA SER A 556 19.00 5.24 -10.35
C SER A 556 19.48 3.80 -10.09
N VAL A 557 19.50 2.93 -11.12
CA VAL A 557 20.11 1.59 -11.07
C VAL A 557 21.59 1.69 -10.67
N GLN A 558 22.35 2.55 -11.35
CA GLN A 558 23.78 2.70 -11.10
C GLN A 558 24.05 3.39 -9.76
N TYR A 559 23.17 4.31 -9.35
CA TYR A 559 23.27 4.94 -8.04
C TYR A 559 23.03 3.94 -6.90
N TYR A 560 21.92 3.20 -6.94
CA TYR A 560 21.56 2.25 -5.89
C TYR A 560 22.56 1.08 -5.82
N LYS A 561 23.02 0.56 -6.97
CA LYS A 561 24.11 -0.45 -7.06
C LYS A 561 25.42 -0.01 -6.38
N ARG A 562 25.73 1.29 -6.35
CA ARG A 562 26.86 1.85 -5.59
C ARG A 562 26.60 1.83 -4.08
N ILE A 563 25.40 2.24 -3.62
CA ILE A 563 25.02 2.18 -2.19
C ILE A 563 25.09 0.75 -1.65
N ILE A 564 24.60 -0.23 -2.41
CA ILE A 564 24.68 -1.65 -2.06
C ILE A 564 26.14 -2.12 -2.00
N SER A 565 26.96 -1.75 -2.99
CA SER A 565 28.37 -2.15 -3.05
C SER A 565 29.22 -1.57 -1.91
N SER A 566 28.94 -0.33 -1.45
CA SER A 566 29.62 0.30 -0.31
C SER A 566 28.94 0.05 1.05
N ASN A 567 27.81 -0.66 1.09
CA ASN A 567 26.97 -0.88 2.28
C ASN A 567 26.61 0.43 3.02
N GLY A 568 26.17 1.43 2.27
CA GLY A 568 25.97 2.81 2.70
C GLY A 568 26.51 3.80 1.66
N PHE A 569 26.68 5.07 2.02
CA PHE A 569 27.25 6.06 1.09
C PHE A 569 28.76 5.84 0.90
N PRO A 570 29.26 5.92 -0.35
CA PRO A 570 30.67 5.72 -0.65
C PRO A 570 31.55 6.82 -0.03
N ASN A 571 32.78 6.47 0.32
CA ASN A 571 33.75 7.41 0.90
C ASN A 571 34.43 8.28 -0.20
N GLN A 572 35.13 9.36 0.19
CA GLN A 572 35.77 10.27 -0.78
C GLN A 572 36.79 9.60 -1.72
N ARG A 573 37.52 8.57 -1.28
CA ARG A 573 38.45 7.78 -2.11
C ARG A 573 37.70 6.88 -3.11
N GLU A 574 36.58 6.30 -2.69
CA GLU A 574 35.66 5.54 -3.57
C GLU A 574 34.99 6.45 -4.61
N VAL A 575 34.76 7.73 -4.29
CA VAL A 575 34.30 8.74 -5.26
C VAL A 575 35.42 9.14 -6.24
N GLN A 576 36.64 9.32 -5.74
CA GLN A 576 37.82 9.71 -6.55
C GLN A 576 38.26 8.64 -7.56
N SER A 577 38.09 7.35 -7.26
CA SER A 577 38.42 6.26 -8.21
C SER A 577 37.37 6.04 -9.29
N VAL A 578 36.16 6.58 -9.14
CA VAL A 578 35.00 6.31 -10.02
C VAL A 578 34.69 7.46 -10.98
N SER A 579 35.25 8.66 -10.76
CA SER A 579 35.08 9.84 -11.63
C SER A 579 35.51 9.63 -13.09
N GLN A 580 36.33 8.61 -13.37
CA GLN A 580 36.72 8.19 -14.73
C GLN A 580 35.65 7.35 -15.46
N SER A 581 34.49 7.12 -14.86
CA SER A 581 33.39 6.29 -15.42
C SER A 581 32.01 6.95 -15.25
N GLN A 582 31.81 8.07 -15.96
CA GLN A 582 30.48 8.62 -16.22
C GLN A 582 29.99 8.12 -17.60
N THR A 583 29.11 7.12 -17.59
CA THR A 583 28.42 6.67 -18.80
C THR A 583 27.29 7.66 -19.13
N LEU A 584 27.11 7.98 -20.42
CA LEU A 584 25.98 8.77 -20.89
C LEU A 584 24.64 8.13 -20.48
N CYS A 585 23.70 8.96 -20.05
CA CYS A 585 22.30 8.56 -19.95
C CYS A 585 21.65 8.57 -21.35
N THR A 586 20.72 7.67 -21.60
CA THR A 586 20.10 7.46 -22.92
C THR A 586 18.61 7.76 -22.86
N HIS A 587 18.14 8.77 -23.60
CA HIS A 587 16.71 8.99 -23.79
C HIS A 587 16.15 7.94 -24.78
N LEU A 588 14.95 7.42 -24.48
CA LEU A 588 14.19 6.60 -25.43
C LEU A 588 13.20 7.52 -26.18
N ILE A 589 13.10 7.35 -27.50
CA ILE A 589 12.26 8.13 -28.42
C ILE A 589 11.11 7.26 -28.90
#